data_AF-A0A3V8VV45-F1
#
_entry.id   AF-A0A3V8VV45-F1
#
_cell.length_a   1.000
_cell.length_b   1.000
_cell.length_c   1.000
_cell.angle_alpha   90.00
_cell.angle_beta   90.00
_cell.angle_gamma   90.00
#
_symmetry.space_group_name_H-M   'P 1'
#
loop_
_entity.id
_entity.type
_entity.pdbx_description
1 polymer ?
#
loop_
_entity_poly.entity_id
_entity_poly.type
_entity_poly.pdbx_seq_one_letter_code
_entity_poly.pdbx_strand_id
1 'polypeptide(L)' 'MAIRKRFIAGAKCPACQAQDTMAMWRENNVDIVECVKCGHQMREADKDVREHVRKEEQVIGIFHPD' A
#
# COMPACT_ATOMS: atom_id res chain seq x y z
N MET A 1 14.16 -17.24 3.52
CA MET A 1 14.78 -16.02 2.93
C MET A 1 14.50 -14.85 3.86
N ALA A 2 15.53 -14.16 4.35
CA ALA A 2 15.31 -12.96 5.16
C ALA A 2 14.81 -11.81 4.28
N ILE A 3 13.70 -11.17 4.66
CA ILE A 3 13.19 -9.97 4.00
C ILE A 3 14.21 -8.85 4.22
N ARG A 4 14.84 -8.39 3.12
CA ARG A 4 15.80 -7.28 3.18
C ARG A 4 15.04 -5.95 3.13
N LYS A 5 15.01 -5.25 4.26
CA LYS A 5 14.54 -3.86 4.32
C LYS A 5 15.61 -2.92 3.74
N ARG A 6 15.19 -2.01 2.87
CA ARG A 6 16.00 -0.96 2.24
C ARG A 6 15.58 0.39 2.83
N PHE A 7 16.52 1.28 3.11
CA PHE A 7 16.20 2.65 3.53
C PHE A 7 16.19 3.58 2.32
N ILE A 8 15.23 4.49 2.26
CA ILE A 8 15.12 5.49 1.19
C ILE A 8 15.83 6.76 1.64
N ALA A 9 17.05 6.97 1.14
CA ALA A 9 17.82 8.17 1.43
C ALA A 9 17.16 9.43 0.83
N GLY A 10 17.08 10.51 1.62
CA GLY A 10 16.46 11.77 1.21
C GLY A 10 14.93 11.78 1.21
N ALA A 11 14.28 10.67 1.55
CA ALA A 11 12.82 10.64 1.70
C ALA A 11 12.39 11.33 2.99
N LYS A 12 11.45 12.28 2.87
CA LYS A 12 10.77 12.90 4.00
C LYS A 12 9.44 12.21 4.22
N CYS A 13 9.20 11.76 5.45
CA CYS A 13 7.91 11.21 5.81
C CYS A 13 6.82 12.30 5.72
N PRO A 14 5.70 12.10 5.01
CA PRO A 14 4.64 13.10 4.91
C PRO A 14 3.91 13.33 6.23
N ALA A 15 3.90 12.34 7.14
CA ALA A 15 3.20 12.42 8.42
C ALA A 15 4.00 13.17 9.50
N CYS A 16 5.32 12.96 9.58
CA CYS A 16 6.15 13.53 10.65
C CYS A 16 7.31 14.40 10.14
N GLN A 17 7.43 14.62 8.82
CA GLN A 17 8.47 15.41 8.13
C GLN A 17 9.92 14.97 8.40
N ALA A 18 10.12 13.80 9.02
CA ALA A 18 11.45 13.30 9.29
C ALA A 18 12.12 12.78 8.02
N GLN A 19 13.37 13.19 7.81
CA GLN A 19 14.20 12.76 6.71
C GLN A 19 14.87 11.42 7.02
N ASP A 20 15.09 10.58 6.00
CA ASP A 20 15.83 9.31 6.12
C ASP A 20 15.18 8.28 7.07
N THR A 21 13.86 8.38 7.25
CA THR A 21 13.09 7.49 8.15
C THR A 21 12.20 6.49 7.43
N MET A 22 12.20 6.49 6.09
CA MET A 22 11.36 5.61 5.29
C MET A 22 12.12 4.32 4.96
N ALA A 23 11.60 3.19 5.42
CA ALA A 23 12.08 1.85 5.14
C ALA A 23 11.14 1.15 4.17
N MET A 24 11.68 0.63 3.07
CA MET A 24 10.95 -0.09 2.04
C MET A 24 11.38 -1.55 1.99
N TRP A 25 10.45 -2.48 1.85
CA TRP A 25 10.75 -3.87 1.57
C TRP A 25 9.69 -4.49 0.66
N ARG A 26 10.06 -5.61 0.06
CA ARG A 26 9.14 -6.40 -0.77
C ARG A 26 8.71 -7.63 0.00
N GLU A 27 7.40 -7.80 0.13
CA GLU A 27 6.77 -8.96 0.76
C GLU A 27 5.71 -9.51 -0.20
N ASN A 28 5.79 -10.78 -0.58
CA ASN A 28 4.82 -11.44 -1.48
C ASN A 28 4.51 -10.66 -2.77
N ASN A 29 5.55 -10.07 -3.38
CA ASN A 29 5.45 -9.22 -4.58
C ASN A 29 4.73 -7.88 -4.36
N VAL A 30 4.54 -7.48 -3.10
CA VAL A 30 4.02 -6.18 -2.69
C VAL A 30 5.17 -5.35 -2.14
N ASP A 31 5.34 -4.16 -2.69
CA ASP A 31 6.25 -3.17 -2.14
C ASP A 31 5.56 -2.42 -0.97
N ILE A 32 6.19 -2.51 0.19
CA ILE A 32 5.73 -1.92 1.46
C ILE A 32 6.74 -0.87 1.86
N VAL A 33 6.26 0.33 2.17
CA VAL A 33 7.06 1.45 2.67
C VAL A 33 6.55 1.84 4.04
N GLU A 34 7.41 1.95 5.04
CA GLU A 34 7.06 2.28 6.42
C GLU A 34 8.00 3.34 6.98
N CYS A 35 7.45 4.34 7.66
CA CYS A 35 8.22 5.28 8.44
C CYS A 35 8.56 4.68 9.81
N VAL A 36 9.84 4.46 10.09
CA VAL A 36 10.31 3.90 11.37
C VAL A 36 10.13 4.86 12.56
N LYS A 37 9.84 6.15 12.30
CA LYS A 37 9.71 7.17 13.34
C LYS A 37 8.27 7.35 13.83
N CYS A 38 7.30 7.35 12.92
CA CYS A 38 5.88 7.54 13.27
C CYS A 38 5.00 6.32 12.99
N GLY A 39 5.54 5.25 12.39
CA GLY A 39 4.79 4.05 12.04
C GLY A 39 3.87 4.20 10.82
N HIS A 40 3.98 5.30 10.06
CA HIS A 40 3.17 5.48 8.86
C HIS A 40 3.57 4.47 7.79
N GLN A 41 2.64 3.59 7.39
CA GLN A 41 2.88 2.55 6.40
C GLN A 41 2.04 2.79 5.13
N MET A 42 2.69 2.64 3.98
CA MET A 42 2.11 2.71 2.65
C MET A 42 2.38 1.38 1.94
N ARG A 43 1.32 0.70 1.53
CA ARG A 43 1.39 -0.56 0.79
C ARG A 43 0.81 -0.34 -0.60
N GLU A 44 1.59 -0.63 -1.63
CA GLU A 44 1.19 -0.34 -3.01
C GLU A 44 0.08 -1.30 -3.50
N ALA A 45 -0.04 -2.49 -2.90
CA ALA A 45 -1.09 -3.47 -3.23
C ALA A 45 -2.53 -2.99 -2.96
N ASP A 46 -2.76 -2.04 -2.04
CA ASP A 46 -4.12 -1.52 -1.79
C ASP A 46 -4.63 -0.69 -2.97
N LYS A 47 -3.74 -0.15 -3.82
CA LYS A 47 -4.15 0.60 -5.02
C LYS A 47 -4.72 -0.31 -6.09
N ASP A 48 -4.05 -1.43 -6.35
CA ASP A 48 -4.45 -2.37 -7.41
C ASP A 48 -5.75 -3.11 -7.04
N VAL A 49 -5.87 -3.56 -5.78
CA VAL A 49 -7.08 -4.24 -5.27
C VAL A 49 -8.29 -3.29 -5.26
N ARG A 50 -8.14 -2.02 -4.88
CA ARG A 50 -9.26 -1.07 -4.91
C ARG A 50 -9.68 -0.69 -6.33
N GLU A 51 -8.76 -0.64 -7.29
CA GLU A 51 -9.12 -0.43 -8.69
C GLU A 51 -9.79 -1.65 -9.32
N HIS A 52 -9.37 -2.87 -8.96
CA HIS A 52 -9.97 -4.10 -9.48
C HIS A 52 -11.36 -4.36 -8.87
N VAL A 53 -11.53 -4.18 -7.55
CA VAL A 53 -12.84 -4.34 -6.88
C VAL A 53 -13.89 -3.37 -7.43
N ARG A 54 -13.52 -2.14 -7.83
CA ARG A 54 -14.47 -1.16 -8.39
C ARG A 54 -14.85 -1.41 -9.84
N LYS A 55 -14.08 -2.17 -10.61
CA LYS A 55 -14.39 -2.52 -12.00
C LYS A 55 -15.29 -3.76 -12.11
N GLU A 56 -15.27 -4.63 -11.10
CA GLU A 56 -16.02 -5.89 -11.12
C GLU A 56 -17.35 -5.80 -10.33
N GLU A 57 -17.59 -4.70 -9.61
CA GLU A 57 -18.84 -4.42 -8.91
C GLU A 57 -19.85 -3.68 -9.82
N GLN A 58 -20.12 -4.25 -11.01
CA GLN A 58 -21.32 -3.92 -11.76
C GLN A 58 -22.10 -5.20 -12.04
N VAL A 59 -23.32 -5.24 -11.51
CA VAL A 59 -24.39 -6.25 -11.70
C VAL A 59 -24.41 -7.38 -10.65
N ILE A 60 -24.82 -7.04 -9.42
CA ILE A 60 -25.67 -7.94 -8.63
C ILE A 60 -27.11 -7.66 -9.12
N GLY A 61 -27.66 -8.65 -9.82
CA GLY A 61 -28.88 -8.53 -10.62
C GLY A 61 -30.08 -7.99 -9.85
N ILE A 62 -30.76 -7.01 -10.46
CA ILE A 62 -32.10 -6.60 -10.05
C ILE A 62 -33.07 -7.66 -10.59
N PHE A 63 -33.40 -8.65 -9.76
CA PHE A 63 -34.49 -9.58 -10.02
C PHE A 63 -35.82 -8.81 -9.93
N HIS A 64 -36.45 -8.51 -11.07
CA HIS A 64 -37.86 -8.12 -11.12
C HIS A 64 -38.70 -9.36 -11.45
N PRO A 65 -39.60 -9.80 -10.56
CA PRO A 65 -40.63 -10.78 -10.89
C PRO A 65 -41.90 -10.04 -11.34
N ASP A 66 -42.30 -10.24 -12.60
CA ASP A 66 -43.71 -10.18 -13.03
C ASP A 66 -44.03 -11.51 -13.71
#